data_AF-A0A956GJK3-F1
#
_entry.id   AF-A0A956GJK3-F1
#
_cell.length_a   1.000
_cell.length_b   1.000
_cell.length_c   1.000
_cell.angle_alpha   90.00
_cell.angle_beta   90.00
_cell.angle_gamma   90.00
#
_symmetry.space_group_name_H-M   'P 1'
#
loop_
_entity.id
_entity.type
_entity.pdbx_description
1 polymer ?
#
loop_
_entity_poly.entity_id
_entity_poly.type
_entity_poly.pdbx_seq_one_letter_code
_entity_poly.pdbx_strand_id
1 'polypeptide(L)'
;TATDIAERWLGTWTGKATWKGCTAEVHDDVALAIAPGAAGALTVDGDVLMDGLGAIDLAAGLDALSAPRADLSLTLTWTKRGAKLAVKTESGCAGKATLQRVGTGDAGCDALVALATLKSSCSQFTTEAGPWQPGELTDGWDGWKQLKGKARKARVATCKTEVATLRDELGQAQCNLGSGALTVFTTGLPDCDRYLQVIERYLQCPKVPQAARDAARQGIDAMKQGWADMSGVPDEARRAANDACRQAVDAVRQGASAMGCSL
;
A
#
# COMPACT_ATOMS: atom_id res chain seq x y z
N THR A 1 12.44 2.07 -3.38
CA THR A 1 12.24 2.97 -2.22
C THR A 1 10.76 3.22 -2.01
N ALA A 2 10.34 3.79 -0.87
CA ALA A 2 8.93 4.14 -0.63
C ALA A 2 8.40 5.12 -1.70
N THR A 3 9.25 6.05 -2.13
CA THR A 3 9.00 7.00 -3.22
C THR A 3 8.77 6.28 -4.55
N ASP A 4 9.56 5.25 -4.88
CA ASP A 4 9.34 4.43 -6.09
C ASP A 4 8.01 3.66 -6.05
N ILE A 5 7.63 3.16 -4.86
CA ILE A 5 6.33 2.51 -4.65
C ILE A 5 5.21 3.52 -4.85
N ALA A 6 5.33 4.71 -4.24
CA ALA A 6 4.36 5.79 -4.35
C ALA A 6 4.14 6.18 -5.82
N GLU A 7 5.21 6.49 -6.54
CA GLU A 7 5.16 6.84 -7.95
C GLU A 7 4.51 5.76 -8.81
N ARG A 8 4.71 4.49 -8.45
CA ARG A 8 4.21 3.35 -9.19
C ARG A 8 2.79 2.96 -8.82
N TRP A 9 2.31 3.26 -7.63
CA TRP A 9 1.02 2.74 -7.20
C TRP A 9 -0.01 3.82 -6.88
N LEU A 10 0.39 4.98 -6.36
CA LEU A 10 -0.56 6.03 -6.01
C LEU A 10 -1.28 6.60 -7.24
N GLY A 11 -2.57 6.85 -7.06
CA GLY A 11 -3.47 7.39 -8.06
C GLY A 11 -4.65 6.47 -8.35
N THR A 12 -5.48 6.90 -9.32
CA THR A 12 -6.67 6.15 -9.72
C THR A 12 -6.35 5.19 -10.87
N TRP A 13 -6.82 3.97 -10.75
CA TRP A 13 -6.62 2.87 -11.69
C TRP A 13 -7.95 2.38 -12.25
N THR A 14 -8.14 2.43 -13.56
CA THR A 14 -9.41 2.06 -14.18
C THR A 14 -9.27 0.90 -15.15
N GLY A 15 -10.30 0.08 -15.26
CA GLY A 15 -10.36 -1.02 -16.22
C GLY A 15 -11.63 -1.83 -16.10
N LYS A 16 -11.78 -2.83 -16.96
CA LYS A 16 -12.91 -3.76 -16.90
C LYS A 16 -12.51 -5.06 -16.22
N ALA A 17 -13.26 -5.43 -15.19
CA ALA A 17 -13.15 -6.71 -14.51
C ALA A 17 -14.00 -7.77 -15.20
N THR A 18 -13.59 -9.02 -14.96
CA THR A 18 -14.35 -10.21 -15.33
C THR A 18 -14.45 -11.09 -14.10
N TRP A 19 -15.69 -11.45 -13.74
CA TRP A 19 -16.00 -12.16 -12.51
C TRP A 19 -16.48 -13.58 -12.77
N LYS A 20 -16.20 -14.50 -11.85
CA LYS A 20 -16.62 -15.91 -11.89
C LYS A 20 -16.97 -16.41 -10.50
N GLY A 21 -18.06 -17.17 -10.40
CA GLY A 21 -18.47 -17.81 -9.15
C GLY A 21 -18.91 -16.84 -8.06
N CYS A 22 -19.38 -15.65 -8.45
CA CYS A 22 -19.77 -14.60 -7.52
C CYS A 22 -21.27 -14.64 -7.25
N THR A 23 -21.62 -14.68 -5.98
CA THR A 23 -23.01 -14.58 -5.50
C THR A 23 -23.34 -13.18 -4.98
N ALA A 24 -22.32 -12.41 -4.62
CA ALA A 24 -22.43 -11.00 -4.25
C ALA A 24 -22.52 -10.11 -5.51
N GLU A 25 -23.02 -8.89 -5.33
CA GLU A 25 -22.98 -7.86 -6.35
C GLU A 25 -21.53 -7.45 -6.62
N VAL A 26 -21.15 -7.45 -7.90
CA VAL A 26 -19.78 -7.16 -8.35
C VAL A 26 -19.81 -6.09 -9.42
N HIS A 27 -18.77 -5.28 -9.45
CA HIS A 27 -18.65 -4.16 -10.39
C HIS A 27 -17.74 -4.54 -11.57
N ASP A 28 -18.27 -4.49 -12.79
CA ASP A 28 -17.50 -4.78 -14.01
C ASP A 28 -16.58 -3.62 -14.40
N ASP A 29 -17.03 -2.38 -14.19
CA ASP A 29 -16.20 -1.19 -14.41
C ASP A 29 -15.51 -0.81 -13.09
N VAL A 30 -14.21 -1.04 -13.03
CA VAL A 30 -13.41 -0.86 -11.81
C VAL A 30 -12.68 0.48 -11.86
N ALA A 31 -12.77 1.24 -10.76
CA ALA A 31 -12.00 2.47 -10.53
C ALA A 31 -11.35 2.45 -9.14
N LEU A 32 -10.15 1.86 -9.06
CA LEU A 32 -9.41 1.70 -7.81
C LEU A 32 -8.56 2.94 -7.53
N ALA A 33 -8.97 3.74 -6.55
CA ALA A 33 -8.15 4.81 -5.99
C ALA A 33 -7.17 4.22 -4.97
N ILE A 34 -5.87 4.18 -5.32
CA ILE A 34 -4.82 3.76 -4.39
C ILE A 34 -4.26 5.02 -3.74
N ALA A 35 -4.47 5.13 -2.43
CA ALA A 35 -4.10 6.28 -1.62
C ALA A 35 -3.18 5.90 -0.46
N PRO A 36 -2.43 6.85 0.12
CA PRO A 36 -1.78 6.64 1.40
C PRO A 36 -2.82 6.38 2.49
N GLY A 37 -2.63 5.32 3.26
CA GLY A 37 -3.45 4.94 4.40
C GLY A 37 -2.77 5.22 5.74
N ALA A 38 -3.38 4.72 6.81
CA ALA A 38 -2.79 4.79 8.14
C ALA A 38 -1.45 4.05 8.21
N ALA A 39 -0.54 4.54 9.05
CA ALA A 39 0.78 3.95 9.27
C ALA A 39 1.63 3.74 8.00
N GLY A 40 1.33 4.47 6.92
CA GLY A 40 2.07 4.38 5.67
C GLY A 40 1.73 3.20 4.78
N ALA A 41 0.69 2.43 5.12
CA ALA A 41 0.12 1.44 4.20
C ALA A 41 -0.44 2.15 2.96
N LEU A 42 -0.60 1.40 1.87
CA LEU A 42 -1.45 1.84 0.77
C LEU A 42 -2.87 1.31 1.02
N THR A 43 -3.88 2.13 0.82
CA THR A 43 -5.28 1.73 0.96
C THR A 43 -5.98 1.80 -0.38
N VAL A 44 -6.96 0.92 -0.56
CA VAL A 44 -7.94 1.00 -1.63
C VAL A 44 -9.33 0.78 -1.08
N ASP A 45 -10.33 1.43 -1.66
CA ASP A 45 -11.73 1.10 -1.38
C ASP A 45 -12.11 -0.18 -2.12
N GLY A 46 -12.44 -1.24 -1.39
CA GLY A 46 -12.86 -2.52 -1.92
C GLY A 46 -14.30 -2.51 -2.43
N ASP A 47 -15.14 -1.56 -2.01
CA ASP A 47 -16.54 -1.50 -2.42
C ASP A 47 -16.68 -1.20 -3.92
N VAL A 48 -15.66 -0.59 -4.55
CA VAL A 48 -15.59 -0.42 -6.01
C VAL A 48 -15.38 -1.73 -6.78
N LEU A 49 -15.16 -2.84 -6.08
CA LEU A 49 -15.01 -4.20 -6.65
C LEU A 49 -16.24 -5.06 -6.34
N MET A 50 -16.64 -5.04 -5.08
CA MET A 50 -17.76 -5.82 -4.54
C MET A 50 -18.24 -5.15 -3.26
N ASP A 51 -19.55 -5.03 -3.12
CA ASP A 51 -20.18 -4.35 -1.99
C ASP A 51 -19.83 -5.03 -0.66
N GLY A 52 -19.46 -4.23 0.33
CA GLY A 52 -19.19 -4.66 1.71
C GLY A 52 -17.75 -5.09 1.97
N LEU A 53 -16.84 -4.91 1.01
CA LEU A 53 -15.41 -5.14 1.24
C LEU A 53 -14.78 -4.01 2.06
N GLY A 54 -15.28 -2.78 1.93
CA GLY A 54 -14.81 -1.57 2.61
C GLY A 54 -13.35 -1.24 2.29
N ALA A 55 -12.70 -0.45 3.13
CA ALA A 55 -11.29 -0.10 2.96
C ALA A 55 -10.37 -1.34 3.14
N ILE A 56 -9.43 -1.50 2.21
CA ILE A 56 -8.47 -2.60 2.18
C ILE A 56 -7.06 -2.02 2.26
N ASP A 57 -6.33 -2.40 3.31
CA ASP A 57 -4.89 -2.15 3.42
C ASP A 57 -4.11 -3.11 2.52
N LEU A 58 -3.18 -2.54 1.75
CA LEU A 58 -2.31 -3.22 0.81
C LEU A 58 -0.89 -3.24 1.38
N ALA A 59 -0.35 -4.45 1.49
CA ALA A 59 1.08 -4.68 1.62
C ALA A 59 1.76 -4.23 0.32
N ALA A 60 2.60 -3.21 0.42
CA ALA A 60 3.20 -2.58 -0.74
C ALA A 60 4.52 -3.25 -1.13
N GLY A 61 4.60 -3.71 -2.38
CA GLY A 61 5.83 -4.13 -3.04
C GLY A 61 6.04 -3.34 -4.32
N LEU A 62 7.27 -3.35 -4.82
CA LEU A 62 7.61 -2.63 -6.06
C LEU A 62 6.86 -3.24 -7.26
N ASP A 63 6.83 -4.57 -7.39
CA ASP A 63 6.21 -5.24 -8.54
C ASP A 63 4.78 -5.73 -8.27
N ALA A 64 4.35 -5.75 -7.01
CA ALA A 64 2.99 -6.11 -6.66
C ALA A 64 2.51 -5.44 -5.37
N LEU A 65 1.21 -5.18 -5.29
CA LEU A 65 0.49 -4.92 -4.05
C LEU A 65 -0.36 -6.14 -3.71
N SER A 66 -0.49 -6.46 -2.42
CA SER A 66 -1.39 -7.53 -1.98
C SER A 66 -2.13 -7.17 -0.71
N ALA A 67 -3.36 -7.65 -0.57
CA ALA A 67 -4.13 -7.52 0.66
C ALA A 67 -4.05 -8.83 1.47
N PRO A 68 -3.40 -8.85 2.66
CA PRO A 68 -3.32 -10.04 3.49
C PRO A 68 -4.58 -10.19 4.37
N ARG A 69 -5.74 -10.45 3.76
CA ARG A 69 -6.99 -10.80 4.46
C ARG A 69 -7.23 -12.31 4.44
N ALA A 70 -7.90 -12.84 5.48
CA ALA A 70 -8.14 -14.29 5.56
C ALA A 70 -9.20 -14.75 4.55
N ASP A 71 -10.21 -13.90 4.35
CA ASP A 71 -11.39 -14.10 3.50
C ASP A 71 -11.21 -13.57 2.07
N LEU A 72 -10.15 -12.78 1.83
CA LEU A 72 -9.91 -12.06 0.59
C LEU A 72 -8.42 -12.11 0.21
N SER A 73 -8.15 -12.60 -1.00
CA SER A 73 -6.89 -12.44 -1.70
C SER A 73 -7.08 -11.40 -2.81
N LEU A 74 -6.50 -10.23 -2.63
CA LEU A 74 -6.41 -9.19 -3.65
C LEU A 74 -4.94 -8.96 -3.98
N THR A 75 -4.62 -9.00 -5.28
CA THR A 75 -3.26 -8.74 -5.78
C THR A 75 -3.34 -7.79 -6.97
N LEU A 76 -2.55 -6.72 -6.93
CA LEU A 76 -2.22 -5.94 -8.12
C LEU A 76 -0.79 -6.23 -8.54
N THR A 77 -0.58 -6.67 -9.78
CA THR A 77 0.76 -6.91 -10.32
C THR A 77 1.08 -5.87 -11.38
N TRP A 78 2.23 -5.21 -11.23
CA TRP A 78 2.69 -4.22 -12.19
C TRP A 78 3.02 -4.86 -13.55
N THR A 79 2.70 -4.16 -14.63
CA THR A 79 3.03 -4.57 -16.00
C THR A 79 3.47 -3.38 -16.84
N LYS A 80 4.06 -3.65 -18.00
CA LYS A 80 4.44 -2.59 -18.96
C LYS A 80 3.26 -1.76 -19.47
N ARG A 81 2.01 -2.23 -19.34
CA ARG A 81 0.79 -1.58 -19.87
C ARG A 81 -0.15 -1.04 -18.78
N GLY A 82 0.25 -1.10 -17.51
CA GLY A 82 -0.61 -0.79 -16.36
C GLY A 82 -0.49 -1.86 -15.28
N ALA A 83 -1.58 -2.19 -14.58
CA ALA A 83 -1.60 -3.21 -13.52
C ALA A 83 -2.57 -4.35 -13.85
N LYS A 84 -2.28 -5.57 -13.39
CA LYS A 84 -3.22 -6.69 -13.41
C LYS A 84 -3.81 -6.85 -12.02
N LEU A 85 -5.12 -6.74 -11.90
CA LEU A 85 -5.86 -7.03 -10.68
C LEU A 85 -6.29 -8.49 -10.70
N ALA A 86 -6.08 -9.18 -9.59
CA ALA A 86 -6.68 -10.48 -9.29
C ALA A 86 -7.34 -10.39 -7.91
N VAL A 87 -8.60 -10.82 -7.83
CA VAL A 87 -9.38 -10.87 -6.60
C VAL A 87 -9.89 -12.30 -6.45
N LYS A 88 -9.78 -12.87 -5.26
CA LYS A 88 -10.37 -14.15 -4.90
C LYS A 88 -10.88 -14.10 -3.47
N THR A 89 -12.11 -14.55 -3.26
CA THR A 89 -12.72 -14.68 -1.93
C THR A 89 -12.75 -16.13 -1.50
N GLU A 90 -12.96 -16.38 -0.20
CA GLU A 90 -13.13 -17.72 0.34
C GLU A 90 -14.39 -18.43 -0.20
N SER A 91 -15.45 -17.67 -0.53
CA SER A 91 -16.70 -18.21 -1.11
C SER A 91 -16.55 -18.71 -2.55
N GLY A 92 -15.38 -18.53 -3.17
CA GLY A 92 -15.10 -18.96 -4.53
C GLY A 92 -15.32 -17.89 -5.60
N CYS A 93 -15.80 -16.70 -5.24
CA CYS A 93 -15.85 -15.58 -6.18
C CYS A 93 -14.44 -15.14 -6.57
N ALA A 94 -14.19 -15.02 -7.87
CA ALA A 94 -12.91 -14.62 -8.43
C ALA A 94 -13.09 -13.56 -9.52
N GLY A 95 -12.31 -12.48 -9.42
CA GLY A 95 -12.28 -11.37 -10.37
C GLY A 95 -10.90 -11.15 -10.98
N LYS A 96 -10.85 -10.74 -12.24
CA LYS A 96 -9.61 -10.30 -12.89
C LYS A 96 -9.84 -9.06 -13.74
N ALA A 97 -8.94 -8.09 -13.67
CA ALA A 97 -8.96 -6.89 -14.52
C ALA A 97 -7.55 -6.52 -15.01
N THR A 98 -7.47 -5.84 -16.14
CA THR A 98 -6.28 -5.07 -16.52
C THR A 98 -6.61 -3.60 -16.34
N LEU A 99 -5.86 -2.94 -15.48
CA LEU A 99 -6.07 -1.56 -15.08
C LEU A 99 -5.03 -0.65 -15.73
N GLN A 100 -5.46 0.54 -16.11
CA GLN A 100 -4.60 1.63 -16.54
C GLN A 100 -4.69 2.74 -15.50
N ARG A 101 -3.56 3.40 -15.21
CA ARG A 101 -3.62 4.58 -14.36
C ARG A 101 -4.29 5.71 -15.14
N VAL A 102 -5.26 6.36 -14.51
CA VAL A 102 -5.77 7.64 -14.98
C VAL A 102 -4.64 8.66 -14.82
N GLY A 103 -4.26 9.29 -15.92
CA GLY A 103 -3.13 10.21 -15.93
C GLY A 103 -3.00 10.96 -17.24
N THR A 104 -1.86 11.63 -17.38
CA THR A 104 -1.45 12.41 -18.55
C THR A 104 -0.93 11.53 -19.67
N GLY A 105 -0.61 10.26 -19.37
CA GLY A 105 0.06 9.33 -20.27
C GLY A 105 1.56 9.58 -20.41
N ASP A 106 2.14 10.41 -19.53
CA ASP A 106 3.58 10.57 -19.35
C ASP A 106 3.99 10.17 -17.93
N ALA A 107 4.91 9.20 -17.84
CA ALA A 107 5.33 8.64 -16.56
C ALA A 107 5.92 9.68 -15.59
N GLY A 108 6.58 10.74 -16.09
CA GLY A 108 7.17 11.78 -15.24
C GLY A 108 6.10 12.68 -14.62
N CYS A 109 5.11 13.10 -15.40
CA CYS A 109 4.00 13.92 -14.89
C CYS A 109 3.04 13.12 -14.00
N ASP A 110 2.83 11.84 -14.31
CA ASP A 110 2.00 10.95 -13.48
C ASP A 110 2.70 10.64 -12.14
N ALA A 111 4.04 10.50 -12.14
CA ALA A 111 4.84 10.39 -10.93
C ALA A 111 4.78 11.66 -10.06
N LEU A 112 4.76 12.85 -10.66
CA LEU A 112 4.63 14.11 -9.92
C LEU A 112 3.34 14.15 -9.09
N VAL A 113 2.20 13.79 -9.68
CA VAL A 113 0.90 13.77 -9.00
C VAL A 113 0.89 12.73 -7.87
N ALA A 114 1.48 11.56 -8.11
CA ALA A 114 1.61 10.52 -7.09
C ALA A 114 2.43 11.00 -5.88
N LEU A 115 3.57 11.66 -6.12
CA LEU A 115 4.41 12.20 -5.05
C LEU A 115 3.77 13.41 -4.35
N ALA A 116 3.03 14.25 -5.07
CA ALA A 116 2.26 15.34 -4.49
C ALA A 116 1.19 14.80 -3.52
N THR A 117 0.51 13.72 -3.93
CA THR A 117 -0.46 13.00 -3.08
C THR A 117 0.21 12.41 -1.84
N LEU A 118 1.41 11.83 -1.99
CA LEU A 118 2.17 11.36 -0.84
C LEU A 118 2.52 12.53 0.10
N LYS A 119 3.04 13.64 -0.43
CA LYS A 119 3.40 14.83 0.34
C LYS A 119 2.21 15.36 1.16
N SER A 120 1.03 15.45 0.54
CA SER A 120 -0.18 15.94 1.23
C SER A 120 -0.67 15.02 2.35
N SER A 121 -0.27 13.75 2.35
CA SER A 121 -0.60 12.79 3.41
C SER A 121 0.36 12.83 4.61
N CYS A 122 1.46 13.57 4.50
CA CYS A 122 2.50 13.59 5.53
C CYS A 122 2.33 14.75 6.50
N SER A 123 2.30 14.43 7.79
CA SER A 123 2.09 15.39 8.87
C SER A 123 3.22 16.41 9.04
N GLN A 124 4.41 16.12 8.52
CA GLN A 124 5.57 17.02 8.56
C GLN A 124 5.41 18.20 7.60
N PHE A 125 4.56 18.08 6.59
CA PHE A 125 4.24 19.18 5.70
C PHE A 125 2.97 19.86 6.21
N THR A 126 3.11 21.13 6.59
CA THR A 126 1.96 21.96 6.90
C THR A 126 1.14 22.19 5.62
N THR A 127 -0.15 22.46 5.79
CA THR A 127 -1.09 22.73 4.68
C THR A 127 -0.86 24.09 4.00
N GLU A 128 0.33 24.67 4.11
CA GLU A 128 0.66 25.86 3.33
C GLU A 128 0.62 25.49 1.84
N ALA A 129 -0.05 26.33 1.06
CA ALA A 129 -0.26 26.11 -0.37
C ALA A 129 1.09 26.16 -1.12
N GLY A 130 1.79 25.03 -1.15
CA GLY A 130 2.95 24.82 -2.01
C GLY A 130 2.50 24.57 -3.46
N PRO A 131 3.43 24.67 -4.43
CA PRO A 131 3.13 24.60 -5.87
C PRO A 131 2.70 23.20 -6.38
N TRP A 132 2.64 22.20 -5.50
CA TRP A 132 2.31 20.81 -5.84
C TRP A 132 1.07 20.33 -5.09
N GLN A 133 -0.06 21.04 -5.24
CA GLN A 133 -1.33 20.53 -4.77
C GLN A 133 -1.84 19.46 -5.74
N PRO A 134 -2.18 18.24 -5.28
CA PRO A 134 -2.65 17.17 -6.17
C PRO A 134 -3.83 17.59 -7.05
N GLY A 135 -4.80 18.32 -6.49
CA GLY A 135 -5.98 18.83 -7.20
C GLY A 135 -5.62 19.76 -8.36
N GLU A 136 -4.78 20.76 -8.11
CA GLU A 136 -4.33 21.71 -9.15
C GLU A 136 -3.55 21.01 -10.27
N LEU A 137 -2.73 20.01 -9.91
CA LEU A 137 -2.00 19.21 -10.89
C LEU A 137 -2.95 18.36 -11.75
N THR A 138 -4.00 17.78 -11.15
CA THR A 138 -5.00 16.98 -11.88
C THR A 138 -5.90 17.85 -12.77
N ASP A 139 -6.25 19.06 -12.34
CA ASP A 139 -7.05 20.00 -13.13
C ASP A 139 -6.33 20.42 -14.43
N GLY A 140 -4.99 20.42 -14.40
CA GLY A 140 -4.15 20.71 -15.58
C GLY A 140 -4.04 19.57 -16.60
N TRP A 141 -4.50 18.36 -16.29
CA TRP A 141 -4.23 17.16 -17.11
C TRP A 141 -4.73 17.26 -18.55
N ASP A 142 -5.93 17.78 -18.74
CA ASP A 142 -6.52 17.88 -20.09
C ASP A 142 -5.74 18.85 -20.96
N GLY A 143 -5.27 19.96 -20.39
CA GLY A 143 -4.36 20.87 -21.08
C GLY A 143 -3.04 20.20 -21.45
N TRP A 144 -2.47 19.38 -20.56
CA TRP A 144 -1.20 18.69 -20.81
C TRP A 144 -1.32 17.61 -21.89
N LYS A 145 -2.45 16.88 -21.91
CA LYS A 145 -2.75 15.87 -22.96
C LYS A 145 -2.84 16.49 -24.35
N GLN A 146 -3.25 17.76 -24.44
CA GLN A 146 -3.33 18.49 -25.71
C GLN A 146 -1.97 18.99 -26.21
N LEU A 147 -0.95 19.05 -25.36
CA LEU A 147 0.39 19.48 -25.76
C LEU A 147 1.01 18.50 -26.76
N LYS A 148 1.66 19.05 -27.79
CA LYS A 148 2.36 18.27 -28.83
C LYS A 148 3.80 18.77 -29.01
N GLY A 149 4.63 17.94 -29.62
CA GLY A 149 5.98 18.31 -30.05
C GLY A 149 6.84 18.91 -28.94
N LYS A 150 7.39 20.11 -29.18
CA LYS A 150 8.30 20.79 -28.25
C LYS A 150 7.62 21.16 -26.92
N ALA A 151 6.35 21.59 -26.95
CA ALA A 151 5.63 21.98 -25.73
C ALA A 151 5.42 20.78 -24.80
N ARG A 152 5.06 19.61 -25.35
CA ARG A 152 4.95 18.37 -24.57
C ARG A 152 6.30 17.99 -23.97
N LYS A 153 7.38 18.02 -24.76
CA LYS A 153 8.74 17.72 -24.27
C LYS A 153 9.17 18.65 -23.13
N ALA A 154 8.86 19.95 -23.26
CA ALA A 154 9.15 20.94 -22.22
C ALA A 154 8.39 20.62 -20.93
N ARG A 155 7.07 20.34 -21.01
CA ARG A 155 6.29 19.96 -19.82
C ARG A 155 6.83 18.69 -19.16
N VAL A 156 7.17 17.67 -19.93
CA VAL A 156 7.78 16.43 -19.40
C VAL A 156 9.11 16.70 -18.69
N ALA A 157 9.94 17.59 -19.23
CA ALA A 157 11.18 18.00 -18.57
C ALA A 157 10.93 18.75 -17.25
N THR A 158 9.92 19.63 -17.23
CA THR A 158 9.46 20.30 -16.00
C THR A 158 8.99 19.28 -14.97
N CYS A 159 8.08 18.36 -15.33
CA CYS A 159 7.59 17.32 -14.43
C CYS A 159 8.74 16.48 -13.84
N LYS A 160 9.75 16.11 -14.64
CA LYS A 160 10.92 15.36 -14.14
C LYS A 160 11.74 16.14 -13.13
N THR A 161 11.91 17.44 -13.36
CA THR A 161 12.63 18.33 -12.44
C THR A 161 11.86 18.45 -11.14
N GLU A 162 10.55 18.71 -11.23
CA GLU A 162 9.65 18.80 -10.07
C GLU A 162 9.60 17.48 -9.28
N VAL A 163 9.56 16.32 -9.96
CA VAL A 163 9.67 15.00 -9.32
C VAL A 163 10.97 14.89 -8.53
N ALA A 164 12.12 15.25 -9.11
CA ALA A 164 13.40 15.16 -8.41
C ALA A 164 13.41 16.04 -7.15
N THR A 165 12.98 17.30 -7.26
CA THR A 165 12.83 18.20 -6.11
C THR A 165 11.93 17.60 -5.04
N LEU A 166 10.77 17.07 -5.45
CA LEU A 166 9.79 16.52 -4.52
C LEU A 166 10.30 15.24 -3.84
N ARG A 167 11.07 14.40 -4.53
CA ARG A 167 11.75 13.24 -3.92
C ARG A 167 12.71 13.68 -2.81
N ASP A 168 13.50 14.71 -3.07
CA ASP A 168 14.47 15.21 -2.10
C ASP A 168 13.77 15.80 -0.86
N GLU A 169 12.71 16.59 -1.06
CA GLU A 169 11.88 17.13 0.03
C GLU A 169 11.23 16.02 0.87
N LEU A 170 10.62 15.03 0.21
CA LEU A 170 10.00 13.88 0.87
C LEU A 170 11.04 13.08 1.67
N GLY A 171 12.24 12.88 1.10
CA GLY A 171 13.35 12.21 1.77
C GLY A 171 13.83 12.95 3.02
N GLN A 172 14.02 14.27 2.92
CA GLN A 172 14.45 15.13 4.04
C GLN A 172 13.42 15.18 5.16
N ALA A 173 12.13 15.30 4.81
CA ALA A 173 11.04 15.30 5.78
C ALA A 173 10.78 13.91 6.39
N GLN A 174 11.48 12.87 5.93
CA GLN A 174 11.17 11.48 6.24
C GLN A 174 9.69 11.18 6.01
N CYS A 175 9.12 11.77 4.95
CA CYS A 175 7.78 11.52 4.47
C CYS A 175 7.85 10.36 3.49
N ASN A 176 7.91 9.17 4.05
CA ASN A 176 7.83 7.94 3.30
C ASN A 176 6.43 7.35 3.52
N LEU A 177 5.93 6.57 2.54
CA LEU A 177 4.88 5.58 2.79
C LEU A 177 5.41 4.62 3.87
N GLY A 178 5.23 5.02 5.13
CA GLY A 178 5.82 4.39 6.30
C GLY A 178 7.31 4.70 6.45
N SER A 179 7.66 5.82 7.10
CA SER A 179 8.93 5.92 7.85
C SER A 179 8.89 5.12 9.15
N GLY A 180 7.72 4.62 9.53
CA GLY A 180 7.64 3.25 10.04
C GLY A 180 7.98 2.34 8.88
N ALA A 181 9.28 2.19 8.61
CA ALA A 181 9.77 1.21 7.69
C ALA A 181 9.24 -0.14 8.19
N LEU A 182 8.14 -0.56 7.59
CA LEU A 182 8.25 -1.75 6.80
C LEU A 182 9.47 -1.54 5.83
N THR A 183 10.75 -1.65 6.23
CA THR A 183 11.34 -2.98 6.30
C THR A 183 10.23 -3.90 6.69
N VAL A 184 9.43 -4.33 5.69
CA VAL A 184 8.69 -5.56 5.84
C VAL A 184 9.84 -6.45 6.20
N PHE A 185 10.01 -6.64 7.50
CA PHE A 185 11.08 -7.41 8.01
C PHE A 185 10.55 -8.77 7.65
N THR A 186 10.88 -9.17 6.42
CA THR A 186 10.43 -10.42 5.89
C THR A 186 11.39 -11.38 6.55
N THR A 187 10.88 -12.07 7.54
CA THR A 187 11.52 -13.25 8.13
C THR A 187 11.77 -14.32 7.06
N GLY A 188 11.11 -14.21 5.90
CA GLY A 188 11.03 -15.28 4.90
C GLY A 188 10.07 -16.40 5.33
N LEU A 189 9.30 -16.18 6.40
CA LEU A 189 8.27 -17.04 6.94
C LEU A 189 6.91 -16.30 6.88
N PRO A 190 5.98 -16.76 6.03
CA PRO A 190 4.73 -16.03 5.77
C PRO A 190 3.91 -15.67 7.01
N ASP A 191 3.80 -16.57 8.00
CA ASP A 191 3.00 -16.33 9.20
C ASP A 191 3.71 -15.44 10.21
N CYS A 192 5.05 -15.38 10.22
CA CYS A 192 5.80 -14.43 11.04
C CYS A 192 5.72 -13.01 10.48
N ASP A 193 5.77 -12.87 9.15
CA ASP A 193 5.55 -11.58 8.50
C ASP A 193 4.13 -11.08 8.78
N ARG A 194 3.14 -12.00 8.76
CA ARG A 194 1.76 -11.70 9.16
C ARG A 194 1.64 -11.30 10.64
N TYR A 195 2.34 -12.00 11.53
CA TYR A 195 2.36 -11.65 12.96
C TYR A 195 2.84 -10.22 13.19
N LEU A 196 3.94 -9.82 12.56
CA LEU A 196 4.49 -8.47 12.68
C LEU A 196 3.50 -7.39 12.22
N GLN A 197 2.78 -7.64 11.13
CA GLN A 197 1.73 -6.72 10.66
C GLN A 197 0.57 -6.61 11.66
N VAL A 198 0.10 -7.75 12.17
CA VAL A 198 -1.05 -7.82 13.08
C VAL A 198 -0.72 -7.18 14.44
N ILE A 199 0.47 -7.44 14.99
CA ILE A 199 0.90 -6.83 16.26
C ILE A 199 1.10 -5.32 16.10
N GLU A 200 1.70 -4.84 15.01
CA GLU A 200 1.88 -3.41 14.77
C GLU A 200 0.53 -2.67 14.68
N ARG A 201 -0.47 -3.27 14.00
CA ARG A 201 -1.85 -2.74 13.98
C ARG A 201 -2.50 -2.77 15.37
N TYR A 202 -2.32 -3.85 16.11
CA TYR A 202 -2.84 -3.97 17.47
C TYR A 202 -2.33 -2.84 18.37
N LEU A 203 -1.03 -2.54 18.28
CA LEU A 203 -0.41 -1.47 19.06
C LEU A 203 -0.96 -0.09 18.70
N GLN A 204 -1.49 0.11 17.49
CA GLN A 204 -2.14 1.37 17.12
C GLN A 204 -3.50 1.57 17.78
N CYS A 205 -4.09 0.52 18.38
CA CYS A 205 -5.35 0.66 19.08
C CYS A 205 -5.20 1.65 20.27
N PRO A 206 -6.05 2.69 20.38
CA PRO A 206 -5.95 3.70 21.44
C PRO A 206 -6.05 3.12 22.85
N LYS A 207 -6.68 1.95 22.98
CA LYS A 207 -6.86 1.25 24.27
C LYS A 207 -5.62 0.51 24.73
N VAL A 208 -4.62 0.32 23.87
CA VAL A 208 -3.31 -0.19 24.32
C VAL A 208 -2.62 0.92 25.10
N PRO A 209 -2.16 0.67 26.35
CA PRO A 209 -1.39 1.67 27.08
C PRO A 209 -0.05 1.96 26.40
N GLN A 210 0.45 3.20 26.50
CA GLN A 210 1.72 3.59 25.87
C GLN A 210 2.89 2.71 26.32
N ALA A 211 2.98 2.41 27.62
CA ALA A 211 4.01 1.52 28.15
C ALA A 211 3.99 0.12 27.50
N ALA A 212 2.80 -0.42 27.20
CA ALA A 212 2.66 -1.70 26.52
C ALA A 212 3.07 -1.60 25.05
N ARG A 213 2.77 -0.50 24.36
CA ARG A 213 3.27 -0.23 23.01
C ARG A 213 4.79 -0.21 22.96
N ASP A 214 5.41 0.52 23.88
CA ASP A 214 6.86 0.68 23.90
C ASP A 214 7.56 -0.64 24.21
N ALA A 215 7.05 -1.40 25.19
CA ALA A 215 7.55 -2.74 25.50
C ALA A 215 7.39 -3.72 24.32
N ALA A 216 6.23 -3.71 23.66
CA ALA A 216 5.98 -4.56 22.50
C ALA A 216 6.89 -4.21 21.32
N ARG A 217 7.13 -2.91 21.06
CA ARG A 217 8.09 -2.46 20.03
C ARG A 217 9.50 -2.96 20.31
N GLN A 218 9.98 -2.82 21.55
CA GLN A 218 11.28 -3.36 21.95
C GLN A 218 11.36 -4.88 21.75
N GLY A 219 10.30 -5.61 22.10
CA GLY A 219 10.22 -7.06 21.86
C GLY A 219 10.22 -7.41 20.38
N ILE A 220 9.49 -6.66 19.56
CA ILE A 220 9.47 -6.81 18.10
C ILE A 220 10.85 -6.56 17.51
N ASP A 221 11.54 -5.50 17.92
CA ASP A 221 12.87 -5.19 17.40
C ASP A 221 13.89 -6.28 17.76
N ALA A 222 13.82 -6.83 18.97
CA ALA A 222 14.63 -7.99 19.36
C ALA A 222 14.30 -9.24 18.53
N MET A 223 13.02 -9.52 18.27
CA MET A 223 12.61 -10.63 17.39
C MET A 223 13.10 -10.44 15.96
N LYS A 224 12.96 -9.24 15.40
CA LYS A 224 13.46 -8.89 14.07
C LYS A 224 14.98 -9.13 13.98
N GLN A 225 15.74 -8.75 15.01
CA GLN A 225 17.18 -9.05 15.05
C GLN A 225 17.47 -10.56 15.08
N GLY A 226 16.72 -11.34 15.86
CA GLY A 226 16.87 -12.80 15.93
C GLY A 226 16.51 -13.53 14.63
N TRP A 227 15.65 -12.96 13.82
CA TRP A 227 15.20 -13.53 12.54
C TRP A 227 15.98 -13.02 11.33
N ALA A 228 16.90 -12.07 11.51
CA ALA A 228 17.55 -11.38 10.40
C ALA A 228 18.37 -12.31 9.50
N ASP A 229 18.78 -13.48 10.03
CA ASP A 229 19.46 -14.54 9.30
C ASP A 229 18.78 -15.90 9.50
N MET A 230 17.60 -16.07 8.89
CA MET A 230 16.90 -17.35 8.86
C MET A 230 17.39 -18.27 7.73
N SER A 231 18.38 -17.84 6.95
CA SER A 231 18.86 -18.55 5.76
C SER A 231 19.65 -19.82 6.10
N GLY A 232 20.31 -19.85 7.26
CA GLY A 232 21.07 -20.99 7.78
C GLY A 232 20.26 -21.93 8.68
N VAL A 233 18.97 -21.65 8.93
CA VAL A 233 18.14 -22.43 9.85
C VAL A 233 17.56 -23.66 9.13
N PRO A 234 17.64 -24.87 9.72
CA PRO A 234 17.04 -26.07 9.14
C PRO A 234 15.54 -25.90 8.86
N ASP A 235 15.04 -26.50 7.77
CA ASP A 235 13.65 -26.34 7.32
C ASP A 235 12.61 -26.74 8.38
N GLU A 236 12.90 -27.75 9.21
CA GLU A 236 12.04 -28.14 10.32
C GLU A 236 11.88 -27.02 11.35
N ALA A 237 12.99 -26.37 11.73
CA ALA A 237 12.98 -25.25 12.66
C ALA A 237 12.29 -24.02 12.06
N ARG A 238 12.46 -23.76 10.75
CA ARG A 238 11.73 -22.72 10.03
C ARG A 238 10.22 -22.96 10.03
N ARG A 239 9.77 -24.21 9.82
CA ARG A 239 8.36 -24.58 9.90
C ARG A 239 7.80 -24.38 11.31
N ALA A 240 8.52 -24.85 12.33
CA ALA A 240 8.11 -24.67 13.72
C ALA A 240 7.99 -23.19 14.11
N ALA A 241 8.93 -22.35 13.67
CA ALA A 241 8.86 -20.90 13.87
C ALA A 241 7.64 -20.29 13.18
N ASN A 242 7.38 -20.68 11.93
CA ASN A 242 6.21 -20.20 11.17
C ASN A 242 4.88 -20.62 11.85
N ASP A 243 4.77 -21.86 12.32
CA ASP A 243 3.60 -22.33 13.07
C ASP A 243 3.40 -21.58 14.39
N ALA A 244 4.49 -21.25 15.11
CA ALA A 244 4.42 -20.46 16.33
C ALA A 244 3.93 -19.03 16.05
N CYS A 245 4.39 -18.41 14.97
CA CYS A 245 3.90 -17.10 14.53
C CYS A 245 2.41 -17.11 14.17
N ARG A 246 1.91 -18.19 13.54
CA ARG A 246 0.47 -18.36 13.28
C ARG A 246 -0.32 -18.37 14.59
N GLN A 247 0.13 -19.13 15.59
CA GLN A 247 -0.53 -19.16 16.91
C GLN A 247 -0.47 -17.77 17.59
N ALA A 248 0.64 -17.05 17.43
CA ALA A 248 0.78 -15.70 17.97
C ALA A 248 -0.19 -14.71 17.31
N VAL A 249 -0.44 -14.80 16.00
CA VAL A 249 -1.48 -14.02 15.32
C VAL A 249 -2.85 -14.25 15.96
N ASP A 250 -3.21 -15.51 16.21
CA ASP A 250 -4.49 -15.86 16.82
C ASP A 250 -4.61 -15.30 18.24
N ALA A 251 -3.52 -15.35 19.02
CA ALA A 251 -3.47 -14.77 20.36
C ALA A 251 -3.63 -13.24 20.34
N VAL A 252 -2.96 -12.54 19.43
CA VAL A 252 -3.08 -11.08 19.29
C VAL A 252 -4.51 -10.69 18.91
N ARG A 253 -5.16 -11.44 18.01
CA ARG A 253 -6.56 -11.23 17.63
C ARG A 253 -7.52 -11.40 18.80
N GLN A 254 -7.34 -12.45 19.59
CA GLN A 254 -8.14 -12.66 20.80
C GLN A 254 -7.93 -11.52 21.81
N GLY A 255 -6.69 -11.10 22.03
CA GLY A 255 -6.37 -9.96 22.90
C GLY A 255 -6.97 -8.63 22.41
N ALA A 256 -6.94 -8.38 21.10
CA ALA A 256 -7.58 -7.22 20.49
C ALA A 256 -9.09 -7.23 20.66
N SER A 257 -9.73 -8.36 20.38
CA SER A 257 -11.18 -8.53 20.56
C SER A 257 -11.59 -8.27 22.01
N ALA A 258 -10.86 -8.83 22.99
CA ALA A 258 -11.12 -8.62 24.41
C ALA A 258 -11.01 -7.15 24.85
N MET A 259 -10.08 -6.39 24.27
CA MET A 259 -9.97 -4.96 24.53
C MET A 259 -10.93 -4.12 23.68
N GLY A 260 -11.67 -4.71 22.74
CA GLY A 260 -12.51 -4.01 21.79
C GLY A 260 -11.69 -3.13 20.83
N CYS A 261 -10.58 -3.68 20.34
CA CYS A 261 -9.78 -3.17 19.23
C CYS A 261 -10.12 -3.99 17.97
N SER A 262 -10.44 -3.33 16.86
CA SER A 262 -10.62 -4.00 15.56
C SER A 262 -9.26 -4.26 14.91
N LEU A 263 -9.02 -5.51 14.48
CA LEU A 263 -7.80 -5.93 13.78
C LEU A 263 -8.10 -6.45 12.37
#